data_AF-A0A9P3EFK4-F1
#
_entry.id   AF-A0A9P3EFK4-F1
#
_cell.length_a   1.000
_cell.length_b   1.000
_cell.length_c   1.000
_cell.angle_alpha   90.00
_cell.angle_beta   90.00
_cell.angle_gamma   90.00
#
_symmetry.space_group_name_H-M   'P 1'
#
loop_
_entity.id
_entity.type
_entity.pdbx_description
1 polymer ?
#
loop_
_entity_poly.entity_id
_entity_poly.type
_entity_poly.pdbx_seq_one_letter_code
_entity_poly.pdbx_strand_id
1 'polypeptide(L)'
;MGHAADTGLPLNKVLAWLFSTPISAIRYLGQQRVYDTGSALSRLNAEGLEAGWGDLIAGARLGNRRPSTKAQWRSFYTFRSAIPWSLLRALPDMNALLAGCPTDWADPAWSNITTKLVDLRELFSSLDRAGSRAALNTKNRLNAFVGGLSFRQISNLTDAFHSELEAIRARLEKAIPPEPSDAFTRWPGLMLNTDTITCCETGLHIVELRCADDLDLEHRALGHCIDTYDYHAFLGNCRLLSIRSGATPLASVELALRAHGHEHKTGQSGKWTPRHLHVVQIRGHHNETSDTLSPVMKAFERFIAEVRNGRLPVNLDWPNLVAKMDRYADKTSIYNIRFAEEIIGWAERLMDRGL
;
A
#
# COMPACT_ATOMS: atom_id res chain seq x y z
N MET A 1 10.09 -36.95 -2.72
CA MET A 1 10.15 -36.91 -4.20
C MET A 1 10.71 -38.20 -4.79
N GLY A 2 11.86 -38.71 -4.32
CA GLY A 2 12.44 -39.99 -4.79
C GLY A 2 11.44 -41.15 -4.84
N HIS A 3 10.80 -41.47 -3.71
CA HIS A 3 9.80 -42.55 -3.65
C HIS A 3 8.61 -42.42 -4.62
N ALA A 4 8.21 -41.18 -4.97
CA ALA A 4 7.11 -40.91 -5.89
C ALA A 4 7.52 -41.06 -7.37
N ALA A 5 8.79 -40.75 -7.68
CA ALA A 5 9.40 -41.01 -8.98
C ALA A 5 9.62 -42.52 -9.17
N ASP A 6 10.08 -43.22 -8.13
CA ASP A 6 10.33 -44.66 -8.15
C ASP A 6 9.04 -45.48 -8.28
N THR A 7 7.89 -44.94 -7.86
CA THR A 7 6.56 -45.58 -7.99
C THR A 7 5.80 -45.19 -9.27
N GLY A 8 6.41 -44.39 -10.16
CA GLY A 8 5.78 -44.00 -11.44
C GLY A 8 4.53 -43.13 -11.29
N LEU A 9 4.40 -42.38 -10.20
CA LEU A 9 3.22 -41.54 -9.98
C LEU A 9 3.16 -40.41 -11.02
N PRO A 10 1.97 -40.10 -11.57
CA PRO A 10 1.81 -38.98 -12.48
C PRO A 10 2.32 -37.66 -11.87
N LEU A 11 3.21 -36.96 -12.59
CA LEU A 11 3.85 -35.73 -12.11
C LEU A 11 2.83 -34.69 -11.61
N ASN A 12 1.67 -34.58 -12.28
CA ASN A 12 0.61 -33.67 -11.88
C ASN A 12 0.00 -34.00 -10.50
N LYS A 13 -0.08 -35.29 -10.11
CA LYS A 13 -0.55 -35.71 -8.79
C LYS A 13 0.51 -35.41 -7.72
N VAL A 14 1.78 -35.64 -8.03
CA VAL A 14 2.90 -35.34 -7.13
C VAL A 14 3.00 -33.84 -6.86
N LEU A 15 2.90 -33.01 -7.91
CA LEU A 15 2.93 -31.55 -7.78
C LEU A 15 1.68 -31.01 -7.06
N ALA A 16 0.50 -31.56 -7.33
CA ALA A 16 -0.74 -31.18 -6.64
C ALA A 16 -0.64 -31.47 -5.13
N TRP A 17 -0.09 -32.63 -4.76
CA TRP A 17 0.20 -32.98 -3.37
C TRP A 17 1.24 -32.05 -2.74
N LEU A 18 2.39 -31.85 -3.40
CA LEU A 18 3.49 -31.02 -2.91
C LEU A 18 3.03 -29.59 -2.60
N PHE A 19 2.22 -29.01 -3.48
CA PHE A 19 1.74 -27.63 -3.37
C PHE A 19 0.39 -27.51 -2.66
N SER A 20 -0.18 -28.61 -2.16
CA SER A 20 -1.51 -28.63 -1.53
C SER A 20 -2.57 -27.90 -2.36
N THR A 21 -2.62 -28.19 -3.67
CA THR A 21 -3.47 -27.49 -4.64
C THR A 21 -4.24 -28.48 -5.54
N PRO A 22 -5.43 -28.12 -6.07
CA PRO A 22 -6.15 -29.01 -6.97
C PRO A 22 -5.35 -29.37 -8.23
N ILE A 23 -5.46 -30.62 -8.69
CA ILE A 23 -4.80 -31.11 -9.92
C ILE A 23 -5.13 -30.22 -11.13
N SER A 24 -6.33 -29.65 -11.18
CA SER A 24 -6.74 -28.72 -12.24
C SER A 24 -5.88 -27.46 -12.34
N ALA A 25 -5.38 -26.95 -11.20
CA ALA A 25 -4.48 -25.80 -11.17
C ALA A 25 -3.11 -26.16 -11.75
N ILE A 26 -2.59 -27.35 -11.42
CA ILE A 26 -1.32 -27.86 -11.99
C ILE A 26 -1.45 -28.11 -13.49
N ARG A 27 -2.55 -28.74 -13.93
CA ARG A 27 -2.83 -28.96 -15.36
C ARG A 27 -2.90 -27.64 -16.13
N TYR A 28 -3.58 -26.65 -15.54
CA TYR A 28 -3.65 -25.31 -16.11
C TYR A 28 -2.28 -24.68 -16.31
N LEU A 29 -1.44 -24.67 -15.26
CA LEU A 29 -0.08 -24.13 -15.34
C LEU A 29 0.77 -24.86 -16.38
N GLY A 30 0.62 -26.18 -16.52
CA GLY A 30 1.31 -26.98 -17.55
C GLY A 30 0.88 -26.68 -18.98
N GLN A 31 -0.26 -26.02 -19.19
CA GLN A 31 -0.75 -25.59 -20.52
C GLN A 31 -0.37 -24.15 -20.86
N GLN A 32 0.13 -23.38 -19.89
CA GLN A 32 0.51 -21.99 -20.12
C GLN A 32 1.81 -21.90 -20.92
N ARG A 33 1.87 -20.95 -21.86
CA ARG A 33 3.13 -20.63 -22.54
C ARG A 33 4.04 -19.86 -21.58
N VAL A 34 5.33 -20.17 -21.63
CA VAL A 34 6.36 -19.46 -20.84
C VAL A 34 6.32 -17.94 -21.07
N TYR A 35 5.98 -17.50 -22.29
CA TYR A 35 5.84 -16.08 -22.62
C TYR A 35 4.75 -15.40 -21.78
N ASP A 36 3.59 -16.06 -21.62
CA ASP A 36 2.43 -15.52 -20.92
C ASP A 36 2.64 -15.50 -19.40
N THR A 37 3.35 -16.49 -18.88
CA THR A 37 3.76 -16.53 -17.48
C THR A 37 5.07 -15.79 -17.23
N GLY A 38 5.69 -15.16 -18.24
CA GLY A 38 7.02 -14.55 -18.11
C GLY A 38 7.12 -13.48 -17.01
N SER A 39 6.04 -12.72 -16.77
CA SER A 39 5.96 -11.76 -15.65
C SER A 39 5.84 -12.43 -14.28
N ALA A 40 5.27 -13.64 -14.23
CA ALA A 40 5.26 -14.49 -13.05
C ALA A 40 6.64 -15.08 -12.77
N LEU A 41 7.26 -15.61 -13.82
CA LEU A 41 8.56 -16.27 -13.75
C LEU A 41 9.68 -15.29 -13.41
N SER A 42 9.59 -14.02 -13.84
CA SER A 42 10.53 -12.98 -13.43
C SER A 42 10.53 -12.70 -11.92
N ARG A 43 9.49 -13.14 -11.20
CA ARG A 43 9.39 -13.04 -9.73
C ARG A 43 9.91 -14.29 -9.01
N LEU A 44 10.31 -15.36 -9.71
CA LEU A 44 10.94 -16.54 -9.11
C LEU A 44 12.28 -16.23 -8.41
N ASN A 45 12.91 -15.11 -8.73
CA ASN A 45 14.12 -14.63 -8.06
C ASN A 45 13.85 -13.92 -6.72
N ALA A 46 12.59 -13.67 -6.35
CA ALA A 46 12.25 -13.31 -4.96
C ALA A 46 12.11 -14.63 -4.18
N GLU A 47 12.70 -14.77 -2.99
CA GLU A 47 12.71 -16.04 -2.24
C GLU A 47 11.81 -16.00 -0.99
N GLY A 48 11.12 -17.12 -0.74
CA GLY A 48 10.27 -17.43 0.42
C GLY A 48 9.37 -18.65 0.12
N LEU A 49 8.78 -19.30 1.13
CA LEU A 49 7.79 -20.40 0.95
C LEU A 49 6.57 -19.98 0.10
N GLU A 50 6.39 -18.67 -0.11
CA GLU A 50 5.34 -18.06 -0.90
C GLU A 50 5.84 -17.32 -2.15
N ALA A 51 7.08 -17.54 -2.57
CA ALA A 51 7.66 -16.77 -3.67
C ALA A 51 7.58 -17.48 -5.03
N GLY A 52 7.13 -16.73 -6.03
CA GLY A 52 6.97 -17.10 -7.45
C GLY A 52 5.92 -18.18 -7.70
N TRP A 53 6.17 -19.40 -7.21
CA TRP A 53 5.24 -20.53 -7.31
C TRP A 53 3.96 -20.29 -6.52
N GLY A 54 4.03 -19.68 -5.33
CA GLY A 54 2.87 -19.39 -4.49
C GLY A 54 1.83 -18.54 -5.22
N ASP A 55 2.26 -17.48 -5.89
CA ASP A 55 1.37 -16.63 -6.66
C ASP A 55 0.86 -17.30 -7.94
N LEU A 56 1.70 -18.06 -8.65
CA LEU A 56 1.26 -18.86 -9.81
C LEU A 56 0.18 -19.85 -9.43
N ILE A 57 0.36 -20.54 -8.32
CA ILE A 57 -0.61 -21.49 -7.76
C ILE A 57 -1.89 -20.75 -7.35
N ALA A 58 -1.76 -19.59 -6.68
CA ALA A 58 -2.91 -18.77 -6.30
C ALA A 58 -3.74 -18.35 -7.53
N GLY A 59 -3.09 -17.86 -8.59
CA GLY A 59 -3.77 -17.51 -9.84
C GLY A 59 -4.40 -18.73 -10.54
N ALA A 60 -3.72 -19.87 -10.53
CA ALA A 60 -4.22 -21.11 -11.12
C ALA A 60 -5.42 -21.73 -10.35
N ARG A 61 -5.56 -21.44 -9.07
CA ARG A 61 -6.68 -21.88 -8.22
C ARG A 61 -7.99 -21.13 -8.46
N LEU A 62 -7.96 -20.00 -9.17
CA LEU A 62 -9.11 -19.12 -9.39
C LEU A 62 -10.20 -19.64 -10.35
N GLY A 63 -10.12 -20.90 -10.80
CA GLY A 63 -11.15 -21.51 -11.65
C GLY A 63 -11.41 -20.71 -12.93
N ASN A 64 -12.59 -20.11 -13.05
CA ASN A 64 -12.99 -19.31 -14.22
C ASN A 64 -12.28 -17.94 -14.30
N ARG A 65 -11.62 -17.50 -13.23
CA ARG A 65 -10.84 -16.25 -13.18
C ARG A 65 -9.34 -16.49 -13.30
N ARG A 66 -8.91 -17.54 -14.00
CA ARG A 66 -7.48 -17.79 -14.20
C ARG A 66 -6.88 -16.77 -15.16
N PRO A 67 -5.75 -16.09 -14.83
CA PRO A 67 -5.06 -15.21 -15.76
C PRO A 67 -4.39 -16.02 -16.88
N SER A 68 -4.67 -15.71 -18.14
CA SER A 68 -4.29 -16.51 -19.31
C SER A 68 -3.28 -15.83 -20.25
N THR A 69 -3.15 -14.51 -20.17
CA THR A 69 -2.21 -13.72 -20.97
C THR A 69 -1.21 -13.02 -20.08
N LYS A 70 -0.06 -12.60 -20.66
CA LYS A 70 0.94 -11.79 -19.95
C LYS A 70 0.36 -10.55 -19.25
N ALA A 71 -0.60 -9.87 -19.89
CA ALA A 71 -1.24 -8.69 -19.31
C ALA A 71 -2.12 -9.06 -18.12
N GLN A 72 -2.96 -10.10 -18.26
CA GLN A 72 -3.81 -10.59 -17.18
C GLN A 72 -2.99 -11.06 -15.97
N TRP A 73 -1.89 -11.79 -16.21
CA TRP A 73 -0.96 -12.17 -15.14
C TRP A 73 -0.42 -10.94 -14.42
N ARG A 74 0.04 -9.91 -15.14
CA ARG A 74 0.50 -8.65 -14.54
C ARG A 74 -0.58 -8.00 -13.66
N SER A 75 -1.81 -7.88 -14.13
CA SER A 75 -2.92 -7.33 -13.34
C SER A 75 -3.18 -8.13 -12.07
N PHE A 76 -3.23 -9.47 -12.19
CA PHE A 76 -3.38 -10.37 -11.04
C PHE A 76 -2.27 -10.17 -9.99
N TYR A 77 -1.02 -10.05 -10.44
CA TYR A 77 0.10 -9.80 -9.54
C TYR A 77 0.00 -8.46 -8.82
N THR A 78 -0.33 -7.41 -9.56
CA THR A 78 -0.52 -6.07 -8.99
C THR A 78 -1.59 -6.09 -7.91
N PHE A 79 -2.73 -6.72 -8.19
CA PHE A 79 -3.81 -6.94 -7.21
C PHE A 79 -3.33 -7.72 -5.99
N ARG A 80 -2.71 -8.89 -6.20
CA ARG A 80 -2.27 -9.76 -5.10
C ARG A 80 -1.22 -9.12 -4.22
N SER A 81 -0.31 -8.33 -4.80
CA SER A 81 0.71 -7.58 -4.05
C SER A 81 0.14 -6.40 -3.26
N ALA A 82 -1.07 -5.93 -3.57
CA ALA A 82 -1.75 -4.90 -2.79
C ALA A 82 -2.47 -5.47 -1.56
N ILE A 83 -2.80 -6.76 -1.54
CA ILE A 83 -3.45 -7.39 -0.38
C ILE A 83 -2.46 -7.40 0.79
N PRO A 84 -2.82 -6.84 1.96
CA PRO A 84 -1.98 -6.92 3.15
C PRO A 84 -1.63 -8.37 3.49
N TRP A 85 -0.37 -8.64 3.83
CA TRP A 85 0.11 -9.99 4.15
C TRP A 85 -0.72 -10.69 5.22
N SER A 86 -1.16 -9.94 6.24
CA SER A 86 -2.01 -10.47 7.30
C SER A 86 -3.34 -11.00 6.78
N LEU A 87 -3.91 -10.33 5.78
CA LEU A 87 -5.13 -10.74 5.09
C LEU A 87 -4.85 -11.92 4.13
N LEU A 88 -3.75 -11.90 3.37
CA LEU A 88 -3.36 -13.01 2.51
C LEU A 88 -3.26 -14.33 3.28
N ARG A 89 -2.68 -14.32 4.48
CA ARG A 89 -2.61 -15.52 5.34
C ARG A 89 -3.98 -16.00 5.83
N ALA A 90 -4.93 -15.09 6.00
CA ALA A 90 -6.28 -15.40 6.45
C ALA A 90 -7.20 -15.87 5.29
N LEU A 91 -6.74 -15.82 4.04
CA LEU A 91 -7.51 -16.15 2.84
C LEU A 91 -7.11 -17.52 2.26
N PRO A 92 -7.71 -18.64 2.73
CA PRO A 92 -7.45 -19.97 2.17
C PRO A 92 -7.96 -20.12 0.73
N ASP A 93 -9.00 -19.37 0.34
CA ASP A 93 -9.53 -19.25 -1.03
C ASP A 93 -9.88 -17.79 -1.37
N MET A 94 -9.27 -17.26 -2.43
CA MET A 94 -9.52 -15.89 -2.89
C MET A 94 -10.87 -15.73 -3.60
N ASN A 95 -11.56 -16.81 -3.98
CA ASN A 95 -12.83 -16.68 -4.68
C ASN A 95 -13.89 -15.96 -3.85
N ALA A 96 -13.89 -16.16 -2.52
CA ALA A 96 -14.78 -15.46 -1.59
C ALA A 96 -14.47 -13.95 -1.55
N LEU A 97 -13.18 -13.58 -1.43
CA LEU A 97 -12.74 -12.19 -1.53
C LEU A 97 -13.19 -11.57 -2.85
N LEU A 98 -13.05 -12.30 -3.96
CA LEU A 98 -13.37 -11.79 -5.28
C LEU A 98 -14.86 -11.87 -5.63
N ALA A 99 -15.75 -12.24 -4.71
CA ALA A 99 -17.18 -12.28 -4.98
C ALA A 99 -17.69 -10.89 -5.43
N GLY A 100 -18.36 -10.84 -6.59
CA GLY A 100 -18.84 -9.60 -7.20
C GLY A 100 -17.79 -8.79 -8.00
N CYS A 101 -16.51 -9.18 -7.98
CA CYS A 101 -15.48 -8.56 -8.82
C CYS A 101 -15.54 -9.05 -10.28
N PRO A 102 -14.95 -8.30 -11.24
CA PRO A 102 -14.78 -8.75 -12.61
C PRO A 102 -14.13 -10.14 -12.70
N THR A 103 -14.46 -10.88 -13.75
CA THR A 103 -13.84 -12.19 -14.01
C THR A 103 -12.61 -12.10 -14.88
N ASP A 104 -12.54 -11.10 -15.77
CA ASP A 104 -11.41 -10.85 -16.64
C ASP A 104 -10.39 -9.94 -15.95
N TRP A 105 -9.13 -10.37 -15.90
CA TRP A 105 -8.00 -9.59 -15.37
C TRP A 105 -7.56 -8.43 -16.26
N ALA A 106 -8.08 -8.33 -17.48
CA ALA A 106 -7.91 -7.17 -18.35
C ALA A 106 -8.90 -6.04 -18.05
N ASP A 107 -9.89 -6.28 -17.18
CA ASP A 107 -10.89 -5.26 -16.82
C ASP A 107 -10.22 -4.05 -16.11
N PRO A 108 -10.47 -2.81 -16.57
CA PRO A 108 -9.87 -1.62 -15.98
C PRO A 108 -10.24 -1.39 -14.51
N ALA A 109 -11.36 -1.95 -14.03
CA ALA A 109 -11.79 -1.83 -12.64
C ALA A 109 -10.78 -2.42 -11.64
N TRP A 110 -9.90 -3.34 -12.06
CA TRP A 110 -8.85 -3.90 -11.19
C TRP A 110 -7.89 -2.83 -10.64
N SER A 111 -7.69 -1.73 -11.35
CA SER A 111 -6.88 -0.61 -10.85
C SER A 111 -7.49 0.01 -9.59
N ASN A 112 -8.79 0.29 -9.63
CA ASN A 112 -9.53 0.85 -8.50
C ASN A 112 -9.66 -0.16 -7.35
N ILE A 113 -9.89 -1.44 -7.67
CA ILE A 113 -9.94 -2.53 -6.68
C ILE A 113 -8.61 -2.64 -5.92
N THR A 114 -7.50 -2.63 -6.66
CA THR A 114 -6.14 -2.70 -6.08
C THR A 114 -5.89 -1.50 -5.17
N THR A 115 -6.25 -0.30 -5.63
CA THR A 115 -6.19 0.93 -4.84
C THR A 115 -6.91 0.79 -3.51
N LYS A 116 -8.19 0.39 -3.50
CA LYS A 116 -8.98 0.26 -2.28
C LYS A 116 -8.41 -0.76 -1.28
N LEU A 117 -7.72 -1.78 -1.77
CA LEU A 117 -7.02 -2.74 -0.90
C LEU A 117 -5.75 -2.17 -0.27
N VAL A 118 -5.08 -1.22 -0.93
CA VAL A 118 -3.95 -0.48 -0.33
C VAL A 118 -4.47 0.39 0.80
N ASP A 119 -5.59 1.09 0.61
CA ASP A 119 -6.21 1.98 1.59
C ASP A 119 -6.59 1.24 2.90
N LEU A 120 -6.98 -0.05 2.81
CA LEU A 120 -7.21 -0.89 3.99
C LEU A 120 -6.00 -0.94 4.95
N ARG A 121 -4.78 -0.71 4.44
CA ARG A 121 -3.58 -0.66 5.28
C ARG A 121 -3.62 0.49 6.28
N GLU A 122 -4.28 1.60 5.97
CA GLU A 122 -4.36 2.77 6.85
C GLU A 122 -5.08 2.44 8.16
N LEU A 123 -6.13 1.62 8.09
CA LEU A 123 -6.83 1.12 9.27
C LEU A 123 -5.89 0.32 10.19
N PHE A 124 -5.13 -0.61 9.61
CA PHE A 124 -4.18 -1.42 10.38
C PHE A 124 -3.02 -0.59 10.91
N SER A 125 -2.52 0.37 10.13
CA SER A 125 -1.45 1.28 10.55
C SER A 125 -1.89 2.22 11.68
N SER A 126 -3.16 2.62 11.71
CA SER A 126 -3.74 3.41 12.82
C SER A 126 -3.75 2.62 14.14
N LEU A 127 -4.05 1.32 14.08
CA LEU A 127 -3.94 0.42 15.24
C LEU A 127 -2.47 0.15 15.63
N ASP A 128 -1.56 0.08 14.67
CA ASP A 128 -0.12 -0.07 14.96
C ASP A 128 0.45 1.18 15.66
N ARG A 129 0.03 2.38 15.22
CA ARG A 129 0.40 3.65 15.86
C ARG A 129 -0.01 3.70 17.33
N ALA A 130 -1.17 3.15 17.67
CA ALA A 130 -1.63 3.12 19.06
C ALA A 130 -0.70 2.31 19.98
N GLY A 131 -0.07 1.24 19.46
CA GLY A 131 0.97 0.48 20.17
C GLY A 131 0.55 -0.20 21.49
N SER A 132 -0.71 -0.08 21.89
CA SER A 132 -1.24 -0.60 23.16
C SER A 132 -1.60 -2.09 23.04
N ARG A 133 -1.68 -2.80 24.18
CA ARG A 133 -2.12 -4.20 24.19
C ARG A 133 -3.54 -4.37 23.65
N ALA A 134 -4.42 -3.40 23.94
CA ALA A 134 -5.78 -3.35 23.41
C ALA A 134 -5.79 -3.16 21.89
N ALA A 135 -4.95 -2.27 21.35
CA ALA A 135 -4.83 -2.07 19.91
C ALA A 135 -4.35 -3.33 19.18
N LEU A 136 -3.35 -4.03 19.75
CA LEU A 136 -2.85 -5.29 19.19
C LEU A 136 -3.93 -6.38 19.18
N ASN A 137 -4.69 -6.52 20.27
CA ASN A 137 -5.80 -7.47 20.34
C ASN A 137 -6.90 -7.14 19.31
N THR A 138 -7.26 -5.86 19.20
CA THR A 138 -8.24 -5.36 18.23
C THR A 138 -7.78 -5.62 16.80
N LYS A 139 -6.51 -5.35 16.49
CA LYS A 139 -5.90 -5.64 15.19
C LYS A 139 -5.98 -7.12 14.83
N ASN A 140 -5.71 -8.02 15.78
CA ASN A 140 -5.80 -9.46 15.52
C ASN A 140 -7.23 -9.90 15.23
N ARG A 141 -8.21 -9.42 16.00
CA ARG A 141 -9.65 -9.67 15.75
C ARG A 141 -10.07 -9.13 14.39
N LEU A 142 -9.66 -7.90 14.07
CA LEU A 142 -9.98 -7.24 12.80
C LEU A 142 -9.41 -8.00 11.60
N ASN A 143 -8.18 -8.53 11.70
CA ASN A 143 -7.62 -9.37 10.64
C ASN A 143 -8.47 -10.63 10.38
N ALA A 144 -8.96 -11.28 11.43
CA ALA A 144 -9.83 -12.44 11.29
C ALA A 144 -11.19 -12.06 10.70
N PHE A 145 -11.78 -10.94 11.15
CA PHE A 145 -13.04 -10.41 10.62
C PHE A 145 -12.94 -10.09 9.13
N VAL A 146 -11.93 -9.30 8.73
CA VAL A 146 -11.70 -8.89 7.33
C VAL A 146 -11.38 -10.10 6.44
N GLY A 147 -10.71 -11.13 6.98
CA GLY A 147 -10.44 -12.38 6.27
C GLY A 147 -11.70 -13.12 5.79
N GLY A 148 -12.85 -12.88 6.41
CA GLY A 148 -14.13 -13.46 5.98
C GLY A 148 -14.92 -12.62 4.97
N LEU A 149 -14.44 -11.43 4.59
CA LEU A 149 -15.20 -10.48 3.79
C LEU A 149 -14.95 -10.61 2.28
N SER A 150 -15.97 -10.27 1.50
CA SER A 150 -15.81 -9.97 0.07
C SER A 150 -15.15 -8.61 -0.15
N PHE A 151 -14.58 -8.39 -1.33
CA PHE A 151 -13.99 -7.11 -1.70
C PHE A 151 -14.99 -5.95 -1.58
N ARG A 152 -16.25 -6.14 -1.97
CA ARG A 152 -17.28 -5.11 -1.85
C ARG A 152 -17.48 -4.68 -0.39
N GLN A 153 -17.52 -5.66 0.52
CA GLN A 153 -17.62 -5.41 1.96
C GLN A 153 -16.37 -4.69 2.50
N ILE A 154 -15.18 -5.09 2.05
CA ILE A 154 -13.92 -4.41 2.40
C ILE A 154 -13.92 -2.97 1.90
N SER A 155 -14.37 -2.72 0.66
CA SER A 155 -14.45 -1.37 0.10
C SER A 155 -15.36 -0.49 0.95
N ASN A 156 -16.56 -0.96 1.29
CA ASN A 156 -17.49 -0.21 2.15
C ASN A 156 -16.90 0.05 3.54
N LEU A 157 -16.18 -0.92 4.10
CA LEU A 157 -15.49 -0.79 5.38
C LEU A 157 -14.39 0.27 5.32
N THR A 158 -13.59 0.28 4.26
CA THR A 158 -12.55 1.29 4.04
C THR A 158 -13.15 2.69 3.91
N ASP A 159 -14.24 2.84 3.15
CA ASP A 159 -14.92 4.14 2.98
C ASP A 159 -15.52 4.64 4.30
N ALA A 160 -16.13 3.75 5.08
CA ALA A 160 -16.62 4.05 6.42
C ALA A 160 -15.49 4.42 7.39
N PHE A 161 -14.35 3.75 7.28
CA PHE A 161 -13.17 4.06 8.08
C PHE A 161 -12.62 5.45 7.78
N HIS A 162 -12.45 5.81 6.50
CA HIS A 162 -11.95 7.13 6.12
C HIS A 162 -12.88 8.25 6.61
N SER A 163 -14.20 8.04 6.48
CA SER A 163 -15.20 8.99 6.98
C SER A 163 -15.14 9.14 8.50
N GLU A 164 -14.95 8.04 9.24
CA GLU A 164 -14.78 8.12 10.70
C GLU A 164 -13.45 8.75 11.08
N LEU A 165 -12.36 8.47 10.36
CA LEU A 165 -11.04 9.01 10.66
C LEU A 165 -11.03 10.54 10.59
N GLU A 166 -11.69 11.10 9.58
CA GLU A 166 -11.91 12.55 9.46
C GLU A 166 -12.71 13.08 10.66
N ALA A 167 -13.79 12.40 11.03
CA ALA A 167 -14.63 12.78 12.16
C ALA A 167 -13.89 12.69 13.51
N ILE A 168 -13.09 11.64 13.74
CA ILE A 168 -12.25 11.46 14.93
C ILE A 168 -11.28 12.63 15.03
N ARG A 169 -10.58 12.96 13.94
CA ARG A 169 -9.62 14.05 13.93
C ARG A 169 -10.27 15.38 14.27
N ALA A 170 -11.38 15.71 13.61
CA ALA A 170 -12.11 16.95 13.87
C ALA A 170 -12.55 17.07 15.34
N ARG A 171 -12.98 15.96 15.96
CA ARG A 171 -13.30 15.92 17.40
C ARG A 171 -12.05 16.13 18.27
N LEU A 172 -10.95 15.47 17.94
CA LEU A 172 -9.71 15.53 18.71
C LEU A 172 -9.04 16.90 18.62
N GLU A 173 -8.95 17.52 17.45
CA GLU A 173 -8.35 18.84 17.29
C GLU A 173 -9.18 19.93 17.97
N LYS A 174 -10.50 19.76 18.03
CA LYS A 174 -11.37 20.64 18.81
C LYS A 174 -11.14 20.48 20.32
N ALA A 175 -10.93 19.26 20.80
CA ALA A 175 -10.77 18.95 22.22
C ALA A 175 -9.33 19.21 22.73
N ILE A 176 -8.35 19.00 21.86
CA ILE A 176 -6.90 19.09 22.11
C ILE A 176 -6.30 19.82 20.90
N PRO A 177 -6.41 21.16 20.84
CA PRO A 177 -5.84 21.94 19.75
C PRO A 177 -4.34 21.66 19.62
N PRO A 178 -3.82 21.47 18.39
CA PRO A 178 -2.39 21.31 18.20
C PRO A 178 -1.67 22.60 18.60
N GLU A 179 -0.48 22.46 19.20
CA GLU A 179 0.40 23.59 19.40
C GLU A 179 0.72 24.21 18.03
N PRO A 180 0.66 25.55 17.86
CA PRO A 180 0.93 26.19 16.57
C PRO A 180 2.30 25.82 16.00
N SER A 181 3.30 25.57 16.85
CA SER A 181 4.63 25.12 16.43
C SER A 181 4.62 23.74 15.78
N ASP A 182 3.74 22.84 16.19
CA ASP A 182 3.66 21.48 15.64
C ASP A 182 3.16 21.51 14.19
N ALA A 183 2.23 22.42 13.87
CA ALA A 183 1.67 22.55 12.52
C ALA A 183 2.74 22.87 11.46
N PHE A 184 3.72 23.70 11.83
CA PHE A 184 4.76 24.20 10.93
C PHE A 184 6.12 23.49 11.11
N THR A 185 6.25 22.57 12.06
CA THR A 185 7.49 21.82 12.26
C THR A 185 7.75 20.94 11.05
N ARG A 186 8.92 21.15 10.39
CA ARG A 186 9.25 20.45 9.14
C ARG A 186 10.02 19.15 9.37
N TRP A 187 9.69 18.11 8.63
CA TRP A 187 10.57 16.94 8.46
C TRP A 187 11.65 17.17 7.38
N PRO A 188 12.75 16.39 7.40
CA PRO A 188 13.76 16.43 6.33
C PRO A 188 13.13 16.10 4.99
N GLY A 189 13.29 16.97 3.99
CA GLY A 189 12.72 16.77 2.65
C GLY A 189 13.37 15.63 1.86
N LEU A 190 12.81 15.31 0.70
CA LEU A 190 13.44 14.46 -0.33
C LEU A 190 14.35 15.30 -1.23
N MET A 191 14.00 16.55 -1.52
CA MET A 191 14.72 17.46 -2.40
C MET A 191 15.72 18.27 -1.58
N LEU A 192 16.98 18.30 -2.04
CA LEU A 192 18.07 18.93 -1.29
C LEU A 192 18.19 20.45 -1.52
N ASN A 193 17.90 20.90 -2.74
CA ASN A 193 18.27 22.24 -3.21
C ASN A 193 17.08 23.15 -3.48
N THR A 194 15.86 22.62 -3.46
CA THR A 194 14.64 23.34 -3.77
C THR A 194 13.45 22.59 -3.19
N ASP A 195 12.42 23.31 -2.76
CA ASP A 195 11.15 22.70 -2.35
C ASP A 195 10.20 22.54 -3.57
N THR A 196 10.61 22.95 -4.78
CA THR A 196 9.79 22.89 -6.00
C THR A 196 10.60 22.57 -7.26
N ILE A 197 10.10 21.66 -8.09
CA ILE A 197 10.63 21.31 -9.42
C ILE A 197 9.56 21.57 -10.47
N THR A 198 9.93 22.25 -11.56
CA THR A 198 9.01 22.47 -12.68
C THR A 198 9.27 21.48 -13.79
N CYS A 199 8.22 20.79 -14.25
CA CYS A 199 8.29 19.94 -15.43
C CYS A 199 8.11 20.81 -16.68
N CYS A 200 9.18 21.05 -17.44
CA CYS A 200 9.13 21.90 -18.63
C CYS A 200 8.15 21.41 -19.71
N GLU A 201 7.88 20.11 -19.78
CA GLU A 201 7.00 19.51 -20.79
C GLU A 201 5.51 19.77 -20.51
N THR A 202 5.12 19.78 -19.23
CA THR A 202 3.71 19.91 -18.82
C THR A 202 3.40 21.28 -18.21
N GLY A 203 4.42 22.03 -17.81
CA GLY A 203 4.30 23.27 -17.03
C GLY A 203 3.90 23.03 -15.57
N LEU A 204 3.74 21.78 -15.13
CA LEU A 204 3.35 21.46 -13.76
C LEU A 204 4.53 21.58 -12.78
N HIS A 205 4.22 21.92 -11.54
CA HIS A 205 5.16 21.99 -10.44
C HIS A 205 5.02 20.77 -9.54
N ILE A 206 6.14 20.25 -9.06
CA ILE A 206 6.22 19.21 -8.03
C ILE A 206 6.78 19.88 -6.79
N VAL A 207 5.94 20.01 -5.77
CA VAL A 207 6.22 20.71 -4.51
C VAL A 207 6.31 19.70 -3.39
N GLU A 208 7.28 19.87 -2.49
CA GLU A 208 7.37 19.02 -1.30
C GLU A 208 6.43 19.45 -0.18
N LEU A 209 5.71 18.49 0.39
CA LEU A 209 4.92 18.68 1.60
C LEU A 209 5.76 18.27 2.80
N ARG A 210 6.03 19.22 3.71
CA ARG A 210 7.10 19.11 4.71
C ARG A 210 6.63 19.28 6.15
N CYS A 211 5.41 19.74 6.39
CA CYS A 211 4.84 19.88 7.72
C CYS A 211 3.34 19.50 7.73
N ALA A 212 2.73 19.44 8.90
CA ALA A 212 1.33 19.05 9.04
C ALA A 212 0.37 20.06 8.38
N ASP A 213 0.70 21.35 8.38
CA ASP A 213 -0.07 22.40 7.71
C ASP A 213 -0.10 22.20 6.18
N ASP A 214 1.03 21.82 5.58
CA ASP A 214 1.08 21.50 4.14
C ASP A 214 0.09 20.37 3.78
N LEU A 215 -0.01 19.35 4.65
CA LEU A 215 -0.89 18.21 4.43
C LEU A 215 -2.37 18.55 4.65
N ASP A 216 -2.68 19.41 5.62
CA ASP A 216 -4.05 19.91 5.84
C ASP A 216 -4.53 20.79 4.67
N LEU A 217 -3.67 21.67 4.15
CA LEU A 217 -3.97 22.45 2.94
C LEU A 217 -4.17 21.55 1.71
N GLU A 218 -3.33 20.54 1.54
CA GLU A 218 -3.45 19.56 0.45
C GLU A 218 -4.75 18.75 0.58
N HIS A 219 -5.08 18.29 1.79
CA HIS A 219 -6.32 17.58 2.10
C HIS A 219 -7.55 18.44 1.78
N ARG A 220 -7.58 19.70 2.19
CA ARG A 220 -8.72 20.59 1.90
C ARG A 220 -8.88 20.86 0.40
N ALA A 221 -7.77 20.92 -0.35
CA ALA A 221 -7.80 21.15 -1.78
C ALA A 221 -8.24 19.90 -2.57
N LEU A 222 -7.74 18.71 -2.19
CA LEU A 222 -7.98 17.47 -2.92
C LEU A 222 -9.12 16.63 -2.33
N GLY A 223 -9.59 16.89 -1.12
CA GLY A 223 -10.64 16.11 -0.46
C GLY A 223 -10.24 14.66 -0.20
N HIS A 224 -9.00 14.42 0.24
CA HIS A 224 -8.46 13.08 0.51
C HIS A 224 -7.56 13.00 1.75
N CYS A 225 -7.36 11.80 2.32
CA CYS A 225 -6.86 11.59 3.69
C CYS A 225 -5.34 11.81 3.92
N ILE A 226 -4.68 12.60 3.07
CA ILE A 226 -3.23 12.87 3.16
C ILE A 226 -2.84 13.61 4.44
N ASP A 227 -3.76 14.35 5.04
CA ASP A 227 -3.59 15.09 6.29
C ASP A 227 -3.12 14.21 7.45
N THR A 228 -3.39 12.90 7.41
CA THR A 228 -3.06 11.94 8.47
C THR A 228 -1.64 11.35 8.39
N TYR A 229 -0.88 11.71 7.36
CA TYR A 229 0.42 11.10 7.06
C TYR A 229 1.59 11.76 7.79
N ASP A 230 1.37 12.85 8.51
CA ASP A 230 2.40 13.59 9.24
C ASP A 230 3.20 12.68 10.19
N TYR A 231 2.52 11.81 10.95
CA TYR A 231 3.15 10.81 11.81
C TYR A 231 4.09 9.88 11.04
N HIS A 232 3.67 9.40 9.86
CA HIS A 232 4.50 8.54 9.00
C HIS A 232 5.67 9.29 8.39
N ALA A 233 5.50 10.56 8.06
CA ALA A 233 6.58 11.40 7.56
C ALA A 233 7.64 11.67 8.65
N PHE A 234 7.21 11.95 9.88
CA PHE A 234 8.08 12.10 11.05
C PHE A 234 8.75 10.79 11.48
N LEU A 235 8.10 9.63 11.31
CA LEU A 235 8.76 8.33 11.51
C LEU A 235 9.89 8.07 10.51
N GLY A 236 9.90 8.78 9.38
CA GLY A 236 10.80 8.50 8.26
C GLY A 236 10.29 7.42 7.31
N ASN A 237 9.01 7.02 7.41
CA ASN A 237 8.44 5.98 6.56
C ASN A 237 8.11 6.48 5.15
N CYS A 238 7.79 7.78 5.00
CA CYS A 238 7.37 8.34 3.72
C CYS A 238 7.83 9.78 3.47
N ARG A 239 7.79 10.19 2.21
CA ARG A 239 7.83 11.60 1.77
C ARG A 239 6.67 11.87 0.82
N LEU A 240 6.16 13.09 0.91
CA LEU A 240 4.91 13.48 0.27
C LEU A 240 5.19 14.64 -0.67
N LEU A 241 4.68 14.52 -1.90
CA LEU A 241 4.81 15.54 -2.93
C LEU A 241 3.42 15.97 -3.38
N SER A 242 3.27 17.23 -3.78
CA SER A 242 2.10 17.77 -4.46
C SER A 242 2.45 18.12 -5.89
N ILE A 243 1.64 17.68 -6.84
CA ILE A 243 1.73 18.03 -8.25
C ILE A 243 0.71 19.13 -8.50
N ARG A 244 1.17 20.32 -8.87
CA ARG A 244 0.38 21.55 -8.92
C ARG A 244 0.40 22.20 -10.30
N SER A 245 -0.71 22.85 -10.67
CA SER A 245 -0.75 23.88 -11.71
C SER A 245 -0.77 25.24 -11.03
N GLY A 246 0.35 25.95 -11.05
CA GLY A 246 0.56 27.12 -10.19
C GLY A 246 0.37 26.76 -8.71
N ALA A 247 -0.58 27.42 -8.04
CA ALA A 247 -0.91 27.17 -6.64
C ALA A 247 -1.93 26.04 -6.42
N THR A 248 -2.59 25.55 -7.48
CA THR A 248 -3.68 24.57 -7.37
C THR A 248 -3.14 23.14 -7.38
N PRO A 249 -3.34 22.35 -6.31
CA PRO A 249 -3.03 20.93 -6.31
C PRO A 249 -3.88 20.14 -7.29
N LEU A 250 -3.25 19.24 -8.03
CA LEU A 250 -3.91 18.31 -8.96
C LEU A 250 -3.83 16.86 -8.46
N ALA A 251 -2.71 16.50 -7.83
CA ALA A 251 -2.53 15.20 -7.21
C ALA A 251 -1.44 15.26 -6.14
N SER A 252 -1.53 14.38 -5.15
CA SER A 252 -0.45 14.11 -4.21
C SER A 252 0.23 12.77 -4.50
N VAL A 253 1.48 12.66 -4.08
CA VAL A 253 2.32 11.47 -4.26
C VAL A 253 2.91 11.05 -2.92
N GLU A 254 2.81 9.77 -2.62
CA GLU A 254 3.50 9.16 -1.49
C GLU A 254 4.67 8.31 -1.98
N LEU A 255 5.85 8.59 -1.44
CA LEU A 255 7.08 7.85 -1.66
C LEU A 255 7.53 7.17 -0.38
N ALA A 256 8.03 5.94 -0.48
CA ALA A 256 8.62 5.20 0.63
C ALA A 256 9.98 4.63 0.23
N LEU A 257 10.87 4.43 1.21
CA LEU A 257 12.10 3.66 1.03
C LEU A 257 11.81 2.18 1.28
N ARG A 258 12.20 1.32 0.33
CA ARG A 258 12.08 -0.13 0.47
C ARG A 258 13.38 -0.81 0.07
N ALA A 259 13.88 -1.69 0.92
CA ALA A 259 15.02 -2.53 0.59
C ALA A 259 14.59 -3.60 -0.43
N HIS A 260 15.51 -3.99 -1.30
CA HIS A 260 15.27 -5.08 -2.26
C HIS A 260 15.66 -6.43 -1.64
N GLY A 261 15.05 -7.53 -2.11
CA GLY A 261 15.02 -8.82 -1.39
C GLY A 261 16.34 -9.36 -0.81
N HIS A 262 17.48 -9.15 -1.48
CA HIS A 262 18.78 -9.59 -0.96
C HIS A 262 19.32 -8.71 0.20
N GLU A 263 18.99 -7.43 0.24
CA GLU A 263 19.44 -6.46 1.26
C GLU A 263 18.74 -6.69 2.60
N HIS A 264 17.52 -7.20 2.59
CA HIS A 264 16.81 -7.63 3.80
C HIS A 264 17.50 -8.80 4.51
N LYS A 265 18.22 -9.68 3.78
CA LYS A 265 18.80 -10.91 4.31
C LYS A 265 20.18 -10.74 4.91
N THR A 266 20.97 -9.81 4.39
CA THR A 266 22.37 -9.63 4.81
C THR A 266 22.51 -8.71 6.01
N GLY A 267 21.43 -8.07 6.47
CA GLY A 267 21.51 -7.00 7.48
C GLY A 267 22.34 -5.80 7.04
N GLN A 268 22.80 -5.79 5.78
CA GLN A 268 23.53 -4.71 5.15
C GLN A 268 22.51 -3.87 4.40
N SER A 269 21.73 -3.06 5.12
CA SER A 269 21.21 -1.86 4.48
C SER A 269 22.42 -0.96 4.22
N GLY A 270 23.02 -1.09 3.03
CA GLY A 270 23.93 -0.05 2.54
C GLY A 270 23.24 1.31 2.57
N LYS A 271 24.00 2.39 2.32
CA LYS A 271 23.42 3.73 2.20
C LYS A 271 22.27 3.72 1.18
N TRP A 272 21.10 4.24 1.56
CA TRP A 272 19.96 4.33 0.65
C TRP A 272 20.36 5.02 -0.66
N THR A 273 19.96 4.42 -1.77
CA THR A 273 20.13 4.96 -3.12
C THR A 273 18.77 5.19 -3.79
N PRO A 274 18.69 6.03 -4.85
CA PRO A 274 17.42 6.31 -5.54
C PRO A 274 16.66 5.09 -6.07
N ARG A 275 17.33 3.92 -6.20
CA ARG A 275 16.69 2.66 -6.61
C ARG A 275 15.75 2.08 -5.55
N HIS A 276 15.86 2.53 -4.31
CA HIS A 276 15.02 2.12 -3.19
C HIS A 276 13.75 2.97 -3.05
N LEU A 277 13.65 4.07 -3.81
CA LEU A 277 12.45 4.90 -3.83
C LEU A 277 11.32 4.15 -4.55
N HIS A 278 10.31 3.84 -3.74
CA HIS A 278 9.10 3.17 -4.16
C HIS A 278 7.94 4.17 -4.14
N VAL A 279 7.18 4.22 -5.24
CA VAL A 279 5.95 5.00 -5.33
C VAL A 279 4.84 4.21 -4.66
N VAL A 280 4.37 4.66 -3.50
CA VAL A 280 3.30 3.98 -2.78
C VAL A 280 1.98 4.24 -3.48
N GLN A 281 1.70 5.50 -3.79
CA GLN A 281 0.48 5.92 -4.50
C GLN A 281 0.62 7.32 -5.10
N ILE A 282 -0.27 7.60 -6.05
CA ILE A 282 -0.49 8.92 -6.65
C ILE A 282 -2.01 9.13 -6.69
N ARG A 283 -2.50 10.18 -6.03
CA ARG A 283 -3.94 10.41 -5.80
C ARG A 283 -4.34 11.81 -6.19
N GLY A 284 -5.36 11.92 -7.02
CA GLY A 284 -6.04 13.16 -7.33
C GLY A 284 -7.16 13.48 -6.34
N HIS A 285 -8.10 14.29 -6.82
CA HIS A 285 -9.29 14.68 -6.06
C HIS A 285 -10.06 13.45 -5.56
N HIS A 286 -10.54 13.46 -4.31
CA HIS A 286 -11.30 12.37 -3.70
C HIS A 286 -10.68 10.97 -3.84
N ASN A 287 -9.35 10.87 -3.69
CA ASN A 287 -8.59 9.62 -3.84
C ASN A 287 -8.65 8.98 -5.25
N GLU A 288 -9.04 9.75 -6.27
CA GLU A 288 -9.06 9.25 -7.64
C GLU A 288 -7.65 8.87 -8.11
N THR A 289 -7.56 7.77 -8.87
CA THR A 289 -6.31 7.37 -9.50
C THR A 289 -6.12 8.20 -10.77
N SER A 290 -5.00 8.91 -10.87
CA SER A 290 -4.67 9.68 -12.08
C SER A 290 -4.54 8.78 -13.30
N ASP A 291 -5.11 9.21 -14.44
CA ASP A 291 -4.93 8.51 -15.72
C ASP A 291 -3.45 8.46 -16.10
N THR A 292 -2.99 7.33 -16.63
CA THR A 292 -1.61 7.07 -17.01
C THR A 292 -1.10 8.03 -18.09
N LEU A 293 -1.99 8.57 -18.92
CA LEU A 293 -1.65 9.54 -19.97
C LEU A 293 -1.81 11.00 -19.53
N SER A 294 -2.25 11.25 -18.29
CA SER A 294 -2.49 12.60 -17.77
C SER A 294 -1.20 13.43 -17.69
N PRO A 295 -1.29 14.77 -17.78
CA PRO A 295 -0.16 15.65 -17.52
C PRO A 295 0.49 15.42 -16.14
N VAL A 296 -0.33 15.08 -15.13
CA VAL A 296 0.13 14.72 -13.78
C VAL A 296 1.07 13.52 -13.83
N MET A 297 0.67 12.43 -14.50
CA MET A 297 1.51 11.23 -14.59
C MET A 297 2.78 11.48 -15.40
N LYS A 298 2.70 12.21 -16.53
CA LYS A 298 3.88 12.57 -17.31
C LYS A 298 4.89 13.41 -16.50
N ALA A 299 4.40 14.41 -15.75
CA ALA A 299 5.24 15.25 -14.91
C ALA A 299 5.97 14.42 -13.85
N PHE A 300 5.25 13.52 -13.18
CA PHE A 300 5.81 12.68 -12.16
C PHE A 300 6.78 11.62 -12.70
N GLU A 301 6.44 10.95 -13.80
CA GLU A 301 7.32 9.98 -14.46
C GLU A 301 8.65 10.62 -14.87
N ARG A 302 8.60 11.86 -15.38
CA ARG A 302 9.82 12.58 -15.70
C ARG A 302 10.64 12.87 -14.45
N PHE A 303 10.03 13.38 -13.39
CA PHE A 303 10.69 13.65 -12.13
C PHE A 303 11.37 12.42 -11.54
N ILE A 304 10.64 11.31 -11.39
CA ILE A 304 11.20 10.10 -10.78
C ILE A 304 12.29 9.48 -11.67
N ALA A 305 12.24 9.66 -12.99
CA ALA A 305 13.30 9.25 -13.90
C ALA A 305 14.57 10.09 -13.70
N GLU A 306 14.47 11.42 -13.57
CA GLU A 306 15.62 12.29 -13.30
C GLU A 306 16.27 11.96 -11.94
N VAL A 307 15.47 11.66 -10.92
CA VAL A 307 15.94 11.17 -9.61
C VAL A 307 16.67 9.84 -9.74
N ARG A 308 16.07 8.84 -10.40
CA ARG A 308 16.65 7.50 -10.56
C ARG A 308 17.92 7.49 -11.40
N ASN A 309 18.03 8.41 -12.35
CA ASN A 309 19.20 8.59 -13.19
C ASN A 309 20.30 9.45 -12.52
N GLY A 310 20.08 9.91 -11.28
CA GLY A 310 21.04 10.71 -10.52
C GLY A 310 21.23 12.14 -11.04
N ARG A 311 20.34 12.61 -11.92
CA ARG A 311 20.36 13.98 -12.46
C ARG A 311 19.72 14.98 -11.51
N LEU A 312 18.77 14.50 -10.70
CA LEU A 312 18.22 15.27 -9.58
C LEU A 312 18.74 14.69 -8.26
N PRO A 313 19.58 15.42 -7.50
CA PRO A 313 20.07 14.95 -6.22
C PRO A 313 18.95 14.97 -5.17
N VAL A 314 18.86 13.89 -4.38
CA VAL A 314 17.82 13.70 -3.36
C VAL A 314 18.42 13.27 -2.02
N ASN A 315 17.75 13.67 -0.95
CA ASN A 315 17.97 13.23 0.41
C ASN A 315 17.18 11.94 0.67
N LEU A 316 17.91 10.89 1.05
CA LEU A 316 17.35 9.58 1.43
C LEU A 316 17.60 9.27 2.92
N ASP A 317 18.11 10.24 3.68
CA ASP A 317 18.22 10.16 5.13
C ASP A 317 16.94 10.67 5.78
N TRP A 318 16.06 9.72 6.13
CA TRP A 318 14.74 9.97 6.71
C TRP A 318 14.71 9.44 8.14
N PRO A 319 15.28 10.18 9.11
CA PRO A 319 15.34 9.73 10.50
C PRO A 319 13.97 9.74 11.16
N ASN A 320 13.82 8.93 12.21
CA ASN A 320 12.67 8.99 13.11
C ASN A 320 12.79 10.23 14.02
N LEU A 321 11.86 11.16 13.86
CA LEU A 321 11.74 12.42 14.60
C LEU A 321 10.48 12.49 15.47
N VAL A 322 9.70 11.41 15.56
CA VAL A 322 8.46 11.35 16.35
C VAL A 322 8.69 11.74 17.81
N ALA A 323 9.82 11.31 18.39
CA ALA A 323 10.23 11.65 19.75
C ALA A 323 10.52 13.15 19.98
N LYS A 324 10.56 13.97 18.92
CA LYS A 324 10.80 15.41 18.99
C LYS A 324 9.53 16.24 18.79
N MET A 325 8.40 15.60 18.50
CA MET A 325 7.11 16.26 18.29
C MET A 325 6.27 16.10 19.55
N ASP A 326 5.86 17.18 20.21
CA ASP A 326 5.11 17.07 21.48
C ASP A 326 3.81 16.26 21.32
N ARG A 327 3.12 16.43 20.19
CA ARG A 327 1.95 15.60 19.82
C ARG A 327 2.25 14.10 19.82
N TYR A 328 3.49 13.66 19.55
CA TYR A 328 3.86 12.25 19.35
C TYR A 328 4.94 11.67 20.27
N ALA A 329 5.68 12.52 20.96
CA ALA A 329 6.91 12.16 21.66
C ALA A 329 6.66 11.36 22.93
N ASP A 330 5.48 11.50 23.53
CA ASP A 330 5.18 10.89 24.82
C ASP A 330 4.16 9.73 24.70
N LYS A 331 4.43 8.63 25.40
CA LYS A 331 3.43 7.58 25.69
C LYS A 331 2.26 8.12 26.52
N THR A 332 2.41 9.30 27.11
CA THR A 332 1.35 10.06 27.79
C THR A 332 0.69 11.13 26.90
N SER A 333 1.09 11.26 25.62
CA SER A 333 0.45 12.21 24.69
C SER A 333 -1.06 11.96 24.69
N ILE A 334 -1.79 12.91 25.28
CA ILE A 334 -3.24 12.82 25.41
C ILE A 334 -3.87 12.69 24.02
N TYR A 335 -3.31 13.38 23.02
CA TYR A 335 -3.76 13.27 21.64
C TYR A 335 -3.64 11.83 21.11
N ASN A 336 -2.46 11.21 21.23
CA ASN A 336 -2.23 9.85 20.75
C ASN A 336 -3.05 8.81 21.53
N ILE A 337 -3.21 8.99 22.84
CA ILE A 337 -4.05 8.13 23.68
C ILE A 337 -5.50 8.20 23.23
N ARG A 338 -6.06 9.41 23.10
CA ARG A 338 -7.45 9.61 22.67
C ARG A 338 -7.69 9.12 21.24
N PHE A 339 -6.75 9.35 20.34
CA PHE A 339 -6.78 8.78 18.99
C PHE A 339 -6.84 7.25 19.03
N ALA A 340 -5.99 6.61 19.82
CA ALA A 340 -6.00 5.17 19.98
C ALA A 340 -7.34 4.65 20.53
N GLU A 341 -7.91 5.29 21.55
CA GLU A 341 -9.20 4.95 22.14
C GLU A 341 -10.34 5.01 21.11
N GLU A 342 -10.39 6.07 20.31
CA GLU A 342 -11.41 6.28 19.28
C GLU A 342 -11.31 5.22 18.16
N ILE A 343 -10.09 4.94 17.67
CA ILE A 343 -9.85 3.94 16.62
C ILE A 343 -10.19 2.53 17.11
N ILE A 344 -9.76 2.17 18.32
CA ILE A 344 -10.10 0.87 18.94
C ILE A 344 -11.62 0.77 19.09
N GLY A 345 -12.25 1.78 19.69
CA GLY A 345 -13.68 1.77 19.93
C GLY A 345 -14.50 1.69 18.65
N TRP A 346 -14.09 2.36 17.58
CA TRP A 346 -14.74 2.23 16.27
C TRP A 346 -14.59 0.83 15.70
N ALA A 347 -13.38 0.27 15.69
CA ALA A 347 -13.12 -1.06 15.14
C ALA A 347 -13.89 -2.15 15.91
N GLU A 348 -13.97 -2.06 17.23
CA GLU A 348 -14.74 -3.00 18.06
C GLU A 348 -16.24 -2.89 17.78
N ARG A 349 -16.81 -1.67 17.75
CA ARG A 349 -18.23 -1.48 17.41
C ARG A 349 -18.58 -2.01 16.03
N LEU A 350 -17.70 -1.84 15.05
CA LEU A 350 -17.87 -2.37 13.70
C LEU A 350 -17.92 -3.90 13.71
N MET A 351 -16.95 -4.54 14.37
CA MET A 351 -16.88 -6.01 14.44
C MET A 351 -18.07 -6.61 15.22
N ASP A 352 -18.54 -5.95 16.27
CA ASP A 352 -19.63 -6.45 17.12
C ASP A 352 -21.02 -6.29 16.44
N ARG A 353 -21.21 -5.25 15.62
CA ARG A 353 -22.46 -5.02 14.87
C ARG A 353 -22.59 -5.91 13.63
N GLY A 354 -21.47 -6.34 13.05
CA GLY A 354 -21.46 -6.94 11.71
C GLY A 354 -21.61 -5.88 10.61
N LEU A 355 -21.43 -6.30 9.35
CA LEU A 355 -21.59 -5.45 8.16
C LEU A 355 -23.03 -5.43 7.64
#